data_AF-A0A6P6G490-F1
#
_entry.id   AF-A0A6P6G490-F1
#
_cell.length_a   1.000
_cell.length_b   1.000
_cell.length_c   1.000
_cell.angle_alpha   90.00
_cell.angle_beta   90.00
_cell.angle_gamma   90.00
#
_symmetry.space_group_name_H-M   'P 1'
#
loop_
_entity.id
_entity.type
_entity.pdbx_description
1 polymer ?
#
loop_
_entity_poly.entity_id
_entity_poly.type
_entity_poly.pdbx_seq_one_letter_code
_entity_poly.pdbx_strand_id
1 'polypeptide(L)'
;MNNSDEMSRNIDDAKIEQVSNEDKVLANLVSKPATRNNATKKLKLMASKSADTSLEGGCLWERHKLDNQVPKMATTEHPKSNNLSEKIEAVSGQNPNTQQNIPHLYYFWKSLEHQYPPGFFKKVVAEIIATYMLVFVTCGSAALSAGDEHKVSKLGASVAGGLIVTVMIYAVGHISGAHMNPAVTLAFAAVRHFPWKQVPVYAVAQLTGAISASFTLAILLHPIKHIGTTSPSGTHIQALVMEIVVTFSMMFITSAVATDTKAIGELAGIAVGSAVCITSILAGPISGGSMNPARTIGPAIASSYYDGIWVYVAGPIGGTLLGAWSYNLIRVNDRPTHEISPGSLSFKLRRMRSNEQHLDTKEQPLNSV
;
A
#
# COMPACT_ATOMS: atom_id res chain seq x y z
N MET A 1 -36.55 -4.14 66.20
CA MET A 1 -36.46 -5.10 65.08
C MET A 1 -37.38 -4.66 63.92
N ASN A 2 -37.37 -3.38 63.51
CA ASN A 2 -38.34 -2.86 62.51
C ASN A 2 -37.78 -1.89 61.45
N ASN A 3 -36.51 -1.43 61.50
CA ASN A 3 -36.02 -0.43 60.53
C ASN A 3 -35.36 -1.02 59.28
N SER A 4 -34.80 -2.22 59.36
CA SER A 4 -34.12 -2.87 58.23
C SER A 4 -35.10 -3.48 57.22
N ASP A 5 -36.27 -3.96 57.68
CA ASP A 5 -37.29 -4.57 56.82
C ASP A 5 -38.18 -3.53 56.11
N GLU A 6 -38.20 -2.28 56.59
CA GLU A 6 -38.91 -1.16 55.97
C GLU A 6 -38.06 -0.51 54.87
N MET A 7 -36.73 -0.44 55.07
CA MET A 7 -35.80 0.06 54.05
C MET A 7 -35.68 -0.91 52.86
N SER A 8 -35.65 -2.22 53.10
CA SER A 8 -35.62 -3.21 52.00
C SER A 8 -36.91 -3.19 51.18
N ARG A 9 -38.08 -3.03 51.83
CA ARG A 9 -39.37 -2.89 51.13
C ARG A 9 -39.44 -1.63 50.25
N ASN A 10 -38.95 -0.48 50.75
CA ASN A 10 -38.91 0.75 49.97
C ASN A 10 -37.97 0.67 48.76
N ILE A 11 -36.89 -0.11 48.84
CA ILE A 11 -35.95 -0.32 47.72
C ILE A 11 -36.57 -1.25 46.67
N ASP A 12 -37.28 -2.30 47.10
CA ASP A 12 -37.96 -3.23 46.19
C ASP A 12 -39.16 -2.56 45.49
N ASP A 13 -39.92 -1.73 46.21
CA ASP A 13 -41.03 -0.95 45.64
C ASP A 13 -40.53 0.09 44.61
N ALA A 14 -39.41 0.78 44.90
CA ALA A 14 -38.78 1.71 43.96
C ALA A 14 -38.24 1.01 42.70
N LYS A 15 -37.77 -0.24 42.83
CA LYS A 15 -37.29 -1.05 41.70
C LYS A 15 -38.46 -1.54 40.83
N ILE A 16 -39.57 -1.94 41.46
CA ILE A 16 -40.79 -2.36 40.75
C ILE A 16 -41.42 -1.17 40.01
N GLU A 17 -41.40 0.04 40.60
CA GLU A 17 -41.90 1.26 39.97
C GLU A 17 -41.03 1.70 38.78
N GLN A 18 -39.70 1.55 38.85
CA GLN A 18 -38.80 1.79 37.71
C GLN A 18 -39.03 0.82 36.55
N VAL A 19 -39.14 -0.49 36.83
CA VAL A 19 -39.39 -1.50 35.78
C VAL A 19 -40.77 -1.29 35.13
N SER A 20 -41.80 -0.93 35.90
CA SER A 20 -43.12 -0.61 35.37
C SER A 20 -43.13 0.65 34.48
N ASN A 21 -42.28 1.63 34.77
CA ASN A 21 -42.13 2.83 33.94
C ASN A 21 -41.38 2.53 32.63
N GLU A 22 -40.36 1.68 32.67
CA GLU A 22 -39.64 1.27 31.45
C GLU A 22 -40.53 0.44 30.51
N ASP A 23 -41.35 -0.46 31.06
CA ASP A 23 -42.33 -1.24 30.28
C ASP A 23 -43.45 -0.35 29.69
N LYS A 24 -43.87 0.71 30.39
CA LYS A 24 -44.81 1.71 29.87
C LYS A 24 -44.19 2.59 28.78
N VAL A 25 -42.89 2.89 28.86
CA VAL A 25 -42.15 3.63 27.83
C VAL A 25 -41.95 2.75 26.58
N LEU A 26 -41.64 1.46 26.75
CA LEU A 26 -41.53 0.50 25.66
C LEU A 26 -42.88 0.19 25.01
N ALA A 27 -43.96 0.06 25.78
CA ALA A 27 -45.31 -0.11 25.25
C ALA A 27 -45.83 1.12 24.47
N ASN A 28 -45.39 2.33 24.85
CA ASN A 28 -45.67 3.57 24.10
C ASN A 28 -44.82 3.74 22.84
N LEU A 29 -43.67 3.04 22.73
CA LEU A 29 -42.83 3.02 21.54
C LEU A 29 -43.29 1.98 20.51
N VAL A 30 -43.99 0.93 20.94
CA VAL A 30 -44.48 -0.17 20.08
C VAL A 30 -45.90 0.09 19.52
N SER A 31 -46.65 1.08 20.03
CA SER A 31 -48.08 1.28 19.69
C SER A 31 -48.43 2.50 18.81
N LYS A 32 -47.50 3.10 18.06
CA LYS A 32 -47.82 4.18 17.10
C LYS A 32 -47.86 3.71 15.63
N PRO A 33 -49.05 3.49 15.03
CA PRO A 33 -49.18 3.18 13.61
C PRO A 33 -49.41 4.46 12.80
N ALA A 34 -48.37 5.25 12.53
CA ALA A 34 -48.41 6.27 11.48
C ALA A 34 -47.04 6.97 11.34
N THR A 35 -46.26 6.56 10.32
CA THR A 35 -45.21 7.37 9.64
C THR A 35 -44.31 6.52 8.73
N ARG A 36 -44.50 5.19 8.70
CA ARG A 36 -43.72 4.27 7.84
C ARG A 36 -44.03 4.39 6.33
N ASN A 37 -45.09 5.09 5.93
CA ASN A 37 -45.51 5.22 4.52
C ASN A 37 -45.10 6.54 3.82
N ASN A 38 -44.64 7.56 4.56
CA ASN A 38 -44.18 8.81 3.97
C ASN A 38 -42.66 8.86 3.79
N ALA A 39 -41.89 8.19 4.65
CA ALA A 39 -40.44 8.09 4.51
C ALA A 39 -40.02 7.20 3.32
N THR A 40 -40.72 6.08 3.11
CA THR A 40 -40.50 5.18 1.95
C THR A 40 -40.95 5.79 0.62
N LYS A 41 -42.02 6.61 0.61
CA LYS A 41 -42.37 7.41 -0.59
C LYS A 41 -41.36 8.52 -0.87
N LYS A 42 -40.81 9.18 0.16
CA LYS A 42 -39.79 10.23 0.00
C LYS A 42 -38.44 9.66 -0.45
N LEU A 43 -38.07 8.46 0.02
CA LEU A 43 -36.89 7.71 -0.45
C LEU A 43 -37.05 7.17 -1.88
N LYS A 44 -38.24 6.69 -2.28
CA LYS A 44 -38.49 6.32 -3.69
C LYS A 44 -38.54 7.53 -4.64
N LEU A 45 -39.04 8.68 -4.19
CA LEU A 45 -39.05 9.91 -4.99
C LEU A 45 -37.65 10.54 -5.12
N MET A 46 -36.80 10.40 -4.10
CA MET A 46 -35.39 10.83 -4.16
C MET A 46 -34.52 9.87 -4.98
N ALA A 47 -34.80 8.56 -4.96
CA ALA A 47 -34.13 7.59 -5.83
C ALA A 47 -34.53 7.76 -7.31
N SER A 48 -35.77 8.15 -7.60
CA SER A 48 -36.22 8.49 -8.97
C SER A 48 -35.62 9.80 -9.48
N LYS A 49 -35.49 10.84 -8.63
CA LYS A 49 -34.86 12.11 -9.04
C LYS A 49 -33.34 12.05 -9.20
N SER A 50 -32.66 11.07 -8.59
CA SER A 50 -31.23 10.83 -8.81
C SER A 50 -30.95 9.91 -10.02
N ALA A 51 -31.95 9.19 -10.51
CA ALA A 51 -31.84 8.37 -11.72
C ALA A 51 -32.05 9.16 -13.01
N ASP A 52 -32.80 10.28 -12.95
CA ASP A 52 -33.04 11.16 -14.10
C ASP A 52 -31.96 12.23 -14.34
N THR A 53 -30.92 12.31 -13.49
CA THR A 53 -29.75 13.20 -13.67
C THR A 53 -28.45 12.46 -14.05
N SER A 54 -28.56 11.19 -14.45
CA SER A 54 -27.44 10.39 -15.02
C SER A 54 -27.77 9.77 -16.38
N LEU A 55 -28.80 10.28 -17.08
CA LEU A 55 -29.20 9.82 -18.41
C LEU A 55 -29.14 10.91 -19.50
N GLU A 56 -28.33 11.96 -19.30
CA GLU A 56 -27.80 12.78 -20.40
C GLU A 56 -26.27 12.85 -20.28
N GLY A 57 -25.57 12.11 -21.15
CA GLY A 57 -24.12 12.06 -21.17
C GLY A 57 -23.51 10.71 -21.57
N GLY A 58 -24.25 9.88 -22.29
CA GLY A 58 -23.70 8.70 -22.96
C GLY A 58 -23.13 9.05 -24.32
N CYS A 59 -21.99 8.43 -24.64
CA CYS A 59 -21.46 8.16 -25.98
C CYS A 59 -20.59 9.25 -26.65
N LEU A 60 -19.25 9.12 -26.55
CA LEU A 60 -18.30 9.63 -27.55
C LEU A 60 -16.87 9.09 -27.31
N TRP A 61 -16.66 7.79 -27.49
CA TRP A 61 -15.38 7.29 -28.02
C TRP A 61 -15.56 5.91 -28.68
N GLU A 62 -15.93 5.88 -29.95
CA GLU A 62 -15.61 4.72 -30.79
C GLU A 62 -15.48 5.12 -32.27
N ARG A 63 -14.30 4.85 -32.83
CA ARG A 63 -13.96 4.49 -34.22
C ARG A 63 -14.63 5.24 -35.39
N HIS A 64 -13.78 5.88 -36.20
CA HIS A 64 -13.66 5.82 -37.67
C HIS A 64 -12.58 6.86 -38.07
N LYS A 65 -11.68 6.72 -39.05
CA LYS A 65 -11.34 5.73 -40.09
C LYS A 65 -9.99 6.19 -40.69
N LEU A 66 -9.27 5.28 -41.34
CA LEU A 66 -8.15 5.56 -42.26
C LEU A 66 -8.59 6.50 -43.41
N ASP A 67 -7.76 7.49 -43.77
CA ASP A 67 -7.07 7.53 -45.08
C ASP A 67 -6.21 8.79 -45.28
N ASN A 68 -5.15 8.61 -46.07
CA ASN A 68 -4.16 9.58 -46.52
C ASN A 68 -4.75 10.87 -47.13
N GLN A 69 -4.19 12.02 -46.74
CA GLN A 69 -3.82 13.09 -47.69
C GLN A 69 -2.81 14.05 -47.06
N VAL A 70 -1.63 14.12 -47.68
CA VAL A 70 -0.58 15.11 -47.41
C VAL A 70 -1.00 16.46 -48.00
N PRO A 71 -0.76 17.57 -47.29
CA PRO A 71 -0.12 18.72 -47.91
C PRO A 71 1.18 19.10 -47.18
N LYS A 72 2.19 19.47 -47.98
CA LYS A 72 3.50 19.95 -47.55
C LYS A 72 3.42 21.36 -46.94
N MET A 73 4.40 21.65 -46.07
CA MET A 73 4.90 22.95 -45.58
C MET A 73 4.15 23.63 -44.42
N ALA A 74 4.72 23.58 -43.22
CA ALA A 74 5.60 24.63 -42.71
C ALA A 74 6.31 24.12 -41.44
N THR A 75 7.62 24.27 -41.39
CA THR A 75 8.46 23.97 -40.23
C THR A 75 8.11 24.88 -39.07
N THR A 76 7.60 24.32 -37.98
CA THR A 76 7.57 24.95 -36.66
C THR A 76 8.33 24.07 -35.68
N GLU A 77 9.29 24.70 -35.03
CA GLU A 77 10.29 24.10 -34.15
C GLU A 77 9.67 23.28 -33.01
N HIS A 78 10.25 22.12 -32.73
CA HIS A 78 9.95 21.35 -31.53
C HIS A 78 10.27 22.16 -30.26
N PRO A 79 9.44 22.13 -29.21
CA PRO A 79 9.79 22.76 -27.94
C PRO A 79 10.97 21.99 -27.33
N LYS A 80 12.05 22.72 -27.05
CA LYS A 80 13.26 22.24 -26.37
C LYS A 80 12.88 21.53 -25.06
N SER A 81 13.35 20.30 -24.90
CA SER A 81 13.18 19.54 -23.67
C SER A 81 13.88 20.25 -22.51
N ASN A 82 13.17 20.46 -21.39
CA ASN A 82 13.68 21.13 -20.18
C ASN A 82 14.56 20.20 -19.31
N ASN A 83 15.48 19.44 -19.92
CA ASN A 83 16.35 18.56 -19.16
C ASN A 83 17.55 19.34 -18.61
N LEU A 84 17.59 19.51 -17.28
CA LEU A 84 18.69 20.11 -16.53
C LEU A 84 20.04 19.43 -16.85
N SER A 85 20.00 18.13 -17.16
CA SER A 85 21.17 17.32 -17.53
C SER A 85 21.83 17.79 -18.82
N GLU A 86 21.05 18.15 -19.86
CA GLU A 86 21.59 18.70 -21.11
C GLU A 86 22.21 20.08 -20.90
N LYS A 87 21.63 20.91 -20.02
CA LYS A 87 22.21 22.21 -19.67
C LYS A 87 23.57 22.07 -18.97
N ILE A 88 23.71 21.09 -18.08
CA ILE A 88 24.98 20.88 -17.34
C ILE A 88 26.06 20.31 -18.29
N GLU A 89 25.71 19.42 -19.21
CA GLU A 89 26.64 18.89 -20.23
C GLU A 89 27.01 19.94 -21.29
N ALA A 90 26.08 20.81 -21.68
CA ALA A 90 26.37 21.94 -22.55
C ALA A 90 27.30 22.97 -21.88
N VAL A 91 27.18 23.16 -20.56
CA VAL A 91 28.04 24.05 -19.77
C VAL A 91 29.42 23.44 -19.54
N SER A 92 29.55 22.11 -19.41
CA SER A 92 30.86 21.46 -19.25
C SER A 92 31.67 21.41 -20.55
N GLY A 93 31.01 21.37 -21.71
CA GLY A 93 31.66 21.38 -23.02
C GLY A 93 32.30 22.71 -23.44
N GLN A 94 32.01 23.81 -22.73
CA GLN A 94 32.43 25.16 -23.15
C GLN A 94 33.56 25.79 -22.31
N ASN A 95 33.95 25.22 -21.16
CA ASN A 95 35.00 25.83 -20.34
C ASN A 95 35.70 24.82 -19.40
N PRO A 96 37.01 24.53 -19.59
CA PRO A 96 37.75 23.53 -18.81
C PRO A 96 37.89 23.87 -17.31
N ASN A 97 37.65 25.13 -16.91
CA ASN A 97 37.68 25.53 -15.49
C ASN A 97 36.38 25.26 -14.72
N THR A 98 35.30 24.81 -15.38
CA THR A 98 33.99 24.55 -14.75
C THR A 98 33.88 23.13 -14.20
N GLN A 99 34.84 22.26 -14.51
CA GLN A 99 34.85 20.86 -14.08
C GLN A 99 35.19 20.70 -12.59
N GLN A 100 35.72 21.75 -11.94
CA GLN A 100 36.11 21.74 -10.53
C GLN A 100 34.95 21.94 -9.53
N ASN A 101 33.75 22.33 -9.97
CA ASN A 101 32.64 22.70 -9.07
C ASN A 101 31.32 21.96 -9.33
N ILE A 102 31.37 20.77 -9.94
CA ILE A 102 30.19 19.91 -10.03
C ILE A 102 30.12 19.10 -8.71
N PRO A 103 29.03 19.21 -7.91
CA PRO A 103 28.95 18.56 -6.61
C PRO A 103 29.21 17.06 -6.73
N HIS A 104 29.98 16.49 -5.81
CA HIS A 104 30.23 15.04 -5.73
C HIS A 104 28.92 14.22 -5.76
N LEU A 105 27.84 14.83 -5.24
CA LEU A 105 26.49 14.31 -5.25
C LEU A 105 25.93 14.11 -6.68
N TYR A 106 26.21 15.00 -7.63
CA TYR A 106 25.76 14.88 -9.02
C TYR A 106 26.34 13.64 -9.70
N TYR A 107 27.65 13.40 -9.57
CA TYR A 107 28.29 12.22 -10.16
C TYR A 107 27.84 10.92 -9.48
N PHE A 108 27.63 10.95 -8.17
CA PHE A 108 27.03 9.83 -7.43
C PHE A 108 25.62 9.48 -7.97
N TRP A 109 24.76 10.48 -8.18
CA TRP A 109 23.43 10.27 -8.76
C TRP A 109 23.48 9.82 -10.22
N LYS A 110 24.37 10.38 -11.04
CA LYS A 110 24.56 9.96 -12.44
C LYS A 110 25.04 8.52 -12.54
N SER A 111 25.90 8.09 -11.62
CA SER A 111 26.33 6.68 -11.51
C SER A 111 25.19 5.75 -11.12
N LEU A 112 24.23 6.22 -10.30
CA LEU A 112 23.02 5.46 -9.96
C LEU A 112 22.04 5.42 -11.14
N GLU A 113 21.84 6.52 -11.86
CA GLU A 113 20.99 6.55 -13.07
C GLU A 113 21.42 5.53 -14.13
N HIS A 114 22.72 5.26 -14.25
CA HIS A 114 23.20 4.24 -15.19
C HIS A 114 22.89 2.79 -14.74
N GLN A 115 22.68 2.56 -13.43
CA GLN A 115 22.41 1.25 -12.85
C GLN A 115 20.90 0.96 -12.64
N TYR A 116 20.06 1.99 -12.67
CA TYR A 116 18.63 1.89 -12.35
C TYR A 116 17.72 2.35 -13.51
N PRO A 117 16.49 1.83 -13.61
CA PRO A 117 15.58 2.20 -14.69
C PRO A 117 15.17 3.69 -14.63
N PRO A 118 14.78 4.29 -15.77
CA PRO A 118 14.36 5.68 -15.82
C PRO A 118 13.20 5.94 -14.85
N GLY A 119 13.30 7.04 -14.09
CA GLY A 119 12.31 7.41 -13.07
C GLY A 119 12.52 6.78 -11.69
N PHE A 120 13.57 5.96 -11.49
CA PHE A 120 13.87 5.38 -10.18
C PHE A 120 14.03 6.42 -9.07
N PHE A 121 14.68 7.56 -9.36
CA PHE A 121 14.80 8.66 -8.40
C PHE A 121 13.44 9.16 -7.88
N LYS A 122 12.44 9.27 -8.76
CA LYS A 122 11.07 9.67 -8.36
C LYS A 122 10.47 8.65 -7.40
N LYS A 123 10.75 7.36 -7.58
CA LYS A 123 10.30 6.30 -6.66
C LYS A 123 10.94 6.43 -5.29
N VAL A 124 12.25 6.69 -5.24
CA VAL A 124 13.00 6.91 -4.00
C VAL A 124 12.43 8.10 -3.23
N VAL A 125 12.23 9.24 -3.89
CA VAL A 125 11.63 10.42 -3.26
C VAL A 125 10.21 10.15 -2.77
N ALA A 126 9.40 9.43 -3.56
CA ALA A 126 8.06 9.04 -3.14
C ALA A 126 8.06 8.15 -1.88
N GLU A 127 8.99 7.20 -1.77
CA GLU A 127 9.15 6.38 -0.55
C GLU A 127 9.58 7.20 0.67
N ILE A 128 10.45 8.20 0.51
CA ILE A 128 10.82 9.12 1.59
C ILE A 128 9.58 9.87 2.08
N ILE A 129 8.83 10.51 1.17
CA ILE A 129 7.64 11.31 1.49
C ILE A 129 6.56 10.43 2.14
N ALA A 130 6.29 9.27 1.56
CA ALA A 130 5.25 8.37 2.05
C ALA A 130 5.59 7.79 3.43
N THR A 131 6.86 7.40 3.65
CA THR A 131 7.28 6.91 4.97
C THR A 131 7.32 8.04 6.00
N TYR A 132 7.69 9.26 5.60
CA TYR A 132 7.59 10.44 6.45
C TYR A 132 6.14 10.64 6.92
N MET A 133 5.19 10.68 5.99
CA MET A 133 3.77 10.88 6.33
C MET A 133 3.22 9.74 7.19
N LEU A 134 3.56 8.50 6.86
CA LEU A 134 3.22 7.32 7.66
C LEU A 134 3.69 7.48 9.12
N VAL A 135 4.98 7.73 9.32
CA VAL A 135 5.56 7.83 10.68
C VAL A 135 5.05 9.07 11.41
N PHE A 136 4.93 10.21 10.73
CA PHE A 136 4.41 11.44 11.31
C PHE A 136 3.01 11.23 11.90
N VAL A 137 2.10 10.60 11.14
CA VAL A 137 0.73 10.37 11.60
C VAL A 137 0.65 9.23 12.61
N THR A 138 1.25 8.07 12.32
CA THR A 138 1.16 6.88 13.20
C THR A 138 1.83 7.10 14.55
N CYS A 139 3.04 7.66 14.55
CA CYS A 139 3.81 7.86 15.78
C CYS A 139 3.32 9.11 16.50
N GLY A 140 2.91 10.16 15.78
CA GLY A 140 2.32 11.35 16.38
C GLY A 140 0.99 11.05 17.07
N SER A 141 0.10 10.28 16.44
CA SER A 141 -1.18 9.89 17.05
C SER A 141 -0.95 8.96 18.26
N ALA A 142 -0.01 8.02 18.18
CA ALA A 142 0.36 7.16 19.31
C ALA A 142 0.97 7.96 20.47
N ALA A 143 1.84 8.93 20.20
CA ALA A 143 2.45 9.80 21.21
C ALA A 143 1.39 10.65 21.93
N LEU A 144 0.48 11.27 21.17
CA LEU A 144 -0.63 12.05 21.73
C LEU A 144 -1.56 11.17 22.56
N SER A 145 -1.84 9.95 22.09
CA SER A 145 -2.68 8.99 22.81
C SER A 145 -2.05 8.53 24.12
N ALA A 146 -0.74 8.29 24.14
CA ALA A 146 -0.01 7.92 25.35
C ALA A 146 0.06 9.07 26.37
N GLY A 147 0.07 10.33 25.91
CA GLY A 147 0.08 11.50 26.78
C GLY A 147 -1.29 11.83 27.37
N ASP A 148 -2.37 11.72 26.57
CA ASP A 148 -3.74 12.01 26.99
C ASP A 148 -4.75 11.29 26.09
N GLU A 149 -5.34 10.20 26.60
CA GLU A 149 -6.32 9.40 25.86
C GLU A 149 -7.63 10.15 25.55
N HIS A 150 -7.92 11.26 26.24
CA HIS A 150 -9.09 12.10 25.93
C HIS A 150 -8.88 12.96 24.69
N LYS A 151 -7.63 13.23 24.29
CA LYS A 151 -7.31 13.94 23.05
C LYS A 151 -7.28 13.00 21.85
N VAL A 152 -6.59 11.87 21.99
CA VAL A 152 -6.50 10.83 20.97
C VAL A 152 -6.65 9.48 21.65
N SER A 153 -7.72 8.76 21.37
CA SER A 153 -7.90 7.41 21.90
C SER A 153 -6.96 6.41 21.22
N LYS A 154 -6.66 5.28 21.88
CA LYS A 154 -5.87 4.18 21.29
C LYS A 154 -6.48 3.64 19.99
N LEU A 155 -7.82 3.59 19.95
CA LEU A 155 -8.57 3.26 18.74
C LEU A 155 -8.36 4.33 17.66
N GLY A 156 -8.48 5.60 18.01
CA GLY A 156 -8.23 6.73 17.11
C GLY A 156 -6.82 6.71 16.52
N ALA A 157 -5.80 6.40 17.33
CA ALA A 157 -4.42 6.26 16.86
C ALA A 157 -4.26 5.12 15.84
N SER A 158 -4.89 3.95 16.08
CA SER A 158 -4.86 2.81 15.15
C SER A 158 -5.62 3.10 13.85
N VAL A 159 -6.78 3.78 13.94
CA VAL A 159 -7.55 4.23 12.77
C VAL A 159 -6.74 5.23 11.94
N ALA A 160 -6.13 6.24 12.58
CA ALA A 160 -5.26 7.18 11.90
C ALA A 160 -4.09 6.47 11.18
N GLY A 161 -3.51 5.46 11.82
CA GLY A 161 -2.45 4.65 11.25
C GLY A 161 -2.85 3.87 9.99
N GLY A 162 -4.03 3.24 10.00
CA GLY A 162 -4.54 2.57 8.80
C GLY A 162 -4.95 3.55 7.69
N LEU A 163 -5.59 4.67 8.06
CA LEU A 163 -6.02 5.68 7.08
C LEU A 163 -4.84 6.33 6.36
N ILE A 164 -3.76 6.67 7.07
CA ILE A 164 -2.59 7.27 6.39
C ILE A 164 -1.95 6.29 5.41
N VAL A 165 -1.92 4.99 5.72
CA VAL A 165 -1.46 3.95 4.77
C VAL A 165 -2.35 3.94 3.54
N THR A 166 -3.68 3.90 3.70
CA THR A 166 -4.62 3.98 2.57
C THR A 166 -4.35 5.19 1.69
N VAL A 167 -4.24 6.38 2.30
CA VAL A 167 -4.04 7.65 1.58
C VAL A 167 -2.72 7.63 0.81
N MET A 168 -1.63 7.15 1.41
CA MET A 168 -0.33 7.10 0.74
C MET A 168 -0.27 6.06 -0.38
N ILE A 169 -0.96 4.92 -0.25
CA ILE A 169 -1.08 3.95 -1.33
C ILE A 169 -1.79 4.57 -2.53
N TYR A 170 -2.88 5.31 -2.32
CA TYR A 170 -3.55 5.98 -3.43
C TYR A 170 -2.76 7.15 -4.01
N ALA A 171 -2.09 7.92 -3.15
CA ALA A 171 -1.35 9.11 -3.58
C ALA A 171 -0.07 8.76 -4.36
N VAL A 172 0.71 7.78 -3.91
CA VAL A 172 2.03 7.48 -4.49
C VAL A 172 2.26 6.02 -4.86
N GLY A 173 1.27 5.14 -4.68
CA GLY A 173 1.37 3.72 -5.04
C GLY A 173 1.65 3.51 -6.52
N HIS A 174 1.05 4.31 -7.40
CA HIS A 174 1.32 4.29 -8.84
C HIS A 174 2.73 4.80 -9.21
N ILE A 175 3.43 5.48 -8.29
CA ILE A 175 4.78 6.01 -8.50
C ILE A 175 5.82 4.99 -8.02
N SER A 176 5.81 4.64 -6.72
CA SER A 176 6.84 3.79 -6.10
C SER A 176 6.39 2.38 -5.75
N GLY A 177 5.08 2.11 -5.74
CA GLY A 177 4.47 0.95 -5.09
C GLY A 177 4.03 1.22 -3.64
N ALA A 178 4.39 2.38 -3.07
CA ALA A 178 4.08 2.79 -1.70
C ALA A 178 4.40 1.70 -0.66
N HIS A 179 5.63 1.18 -0.68
CA HIS A 179 6.02 0.12 0.26
C HIS A 179 6.06 0.66 1.70
N MET A 180 6.66 1.85 1.88
CA MET A 180 6.79 2.59 3.13
C MET A 180 7.37 1.77 4.30
N ASN A 181 7.98 0.63 4.01
CA ASN A 181 8.32 -0.40 4.97
C ASN A 181 9.44 -1.29 4.41
N PRO A 182 10.60 -1.37 5.09
CA PRO A 182 11.71 -2.21 4.67
C PRO A 182 11.34 -3.70 4.59
N ALA A 183 10.49 -4.19 5.50
CA ALA A 183 10.06 -5.58 5.52
C ALA A 183 9.14 -5.91 4.32
N VAL A 184 8.20 -5.03 3.98
CA VAL A 184 7.34 -5.18 2.79
C VAL A 184 8.17 -5.16 1.51
N THR A 185 9.13 -4.24 1.42
CA THR A 185 10.06 -4.15 0.27
C THR A 185 10.84 -5.45 0.08
N LEU A 186 11.37 -6.00 1.18
CA LEU A 186 12.08 -7.28 1.16
C LEU A 186 11.17 -8.43 0.75
N ALA A 187 9.95 -8.49 1.28
CA ALA A 187 9.00 -9.55 0.98
C ALA A 187 8.59 -9.54 -0.51
N PHE A 188 8.30 -8.38 -1.09
CA PHE A 188 8.03 -8.29 -2.52
C PHE A 188 9.23 -8.72 -3.39
N ALA A 189 10.46 -8.44 -2.95
CA ALA A 189 11.64 -8.95 -3.64
C ALA A 189 11.77 -10.48 -3.53
N ALA A 190 11.48 -11.04 -2.34
CA ALA A 190 11.49 -12.48 -2.08
C ALA A 190 10.51 -13.26 -2.96
N VAL A 191 9.33 -12.69 -3.24
CA VAL A 191 8.33 -13.29 -4.14
C VAL A 191 8.51 -12.88 -5.62
N ARG A 192 9.64 -12.27 -5.99
CA ARG A 192 9.98 -11.81 -7.36
C ARG A 192 9.03 -10.76 -7.95
N HIS A 193 8.38 -9.96 -7.11
CA HIS A 193 7.56 -8.81 -7.53
C HIS A 193 8.33 -7.49 -7.45
N PHE A 194 9.54 -7.48 -6.87
CA PHE A 194 10.39 -6.30 -6.79
C PHE A 194 11.87 -6.64 -7.04
N PRO A 195 12.64 -5.81 -7.79
CA PRO A 195 14.03 -6.11 -8.10
C PRO A 195 14.95 -5.96 -6.88
N TRP A 196 15.71 -7.01 -6.56
CA TRP A 196 16.64 -7.07 -5.43
C TRP A 196 17.63 -5.90 -5.34
N LYS A 197 18.10 -5.38 -6.49
CA LYS A 197 19.02 -4.24 -6.54
C LYS A 197 18.42 -2.94 -5.98
N GLN A 198 17.10 -2.81 -5.97
CA GLN A 198 16.40 -1.60 -5.49
C GLN A 198 16.07 -1.67 -4.00
N VAL A 199 16.05 -2.87 -3.40
CA VAL A 199 15.71 -3.10 -1.99
C VAL A 199 16.54 -2.24 -1.02
N PRO A 200 17.89 -2.22 -1.09
CA PRO A 200 18.67 -1.43 -0.13
C PRO A 200 18.40 0.08 -0.26
N VAL A 201 18.19 0.58 -1.47
CA VAL A 201 17.92 2.00 -1.71
C VAL A 201 16.54 2.39 -1.16
N TYR A 202 15.52 1.54 -1.36
CA TYR A 202 14.19 1.73 -0.76
C TYR A 202 14.25 1.70 0.76
N ALA A 203 14.99 0.75 1.36
CA ALA A 203 15.14 0.67 2.81
C ALA A 203 15.78 1.95 3.38
N VAL A 204 16.83 2.48 2.74
CA VAL A 204 17.45 3.75 3.12
C VAL A 204 16.49 4.94 2.97
N ALA A 205 15.72 4.98 1.88
CA ALA A 205 14.70 6.00 1.63
C ALA A 205 13.64 6.02 2.74
N GLN A 206 13.12 4.84 3.08
CA GLN A 206 12.11 4.66 4.13
C GLN A 206 12.65 5.06 5.50
N LEU A 207 13.87 4.61 5.85
CA LEU A 207 14.54 5.03 7.08
C LEU A 207 14.76 6.53 7.15
N THR A 208 15.16 7.16 6.05
CA THR A 208 15.35 8.61 5.97
C THR A 208 14.05 9.37 6.22
N GLY A 209 12.94 8.94 5.59
CA GLY A 209 11.62 9.50 5.81
C GLY A 209 11.15 9.34 7.26
N ALA A 210 11.30 8.13 7.81
CA ALA A 210 10.95 7.82 9.19
C ALA A 210 11.71 8.67 10.21
N ILE A 211 13.04 8.73 10.09
CA ILE A 211 13.90 9.52 10.98
C ILE A 211 13.52 11.01 10.91
N SER A 212 13.33 11.54 9.70
CA SER A 212 12.95 12.94 9.50
C SER A 212 11.61 13.26 10.17
N ALA A 213 10.60 12.40 10.01
CA ALA A 213 9.29 12.55 10.66
C ALA A 213 9.40 12.49 12.18
N SER A 214 10.21 11.57 12.70
CA SER A 214 10.42 11.43 14.14
C SER A 214 11.08 12.67 14.75
N PHE A 215 12.12 13.24 14.14
CA PHE A 215 12.70 14.49 14.65
C PHE A 215 11.72 15.67 14.55
N THR A 216 10.91 15.75 13.50
CA THR A 216 9.83 16.74 13.43
C THR A 216 8.86 16.58 14.61
N LEU A 217 8.42 15.36 14.91
CA LEU A 217 7.54 15.08 16.04
C LEU A 217 8.18 15.41 17.39
N ALA A 218 9.48 15.15 17.57
CA ALA A 218 10.22 15.47 18.80
C ALA A 218 10.19 16.98 19.09
N ILE A 219 10.24 17.81 18.04
CA ILE A 219 10.13 19.27 18.17
C ILE A 219 8.68 19.69 18.45
N LEU A 220 7.71 19.17 17.69
CA LEU A 220 6.32 19.62 17.75
C LEU A 220 5.58 19.16 19.01
N LEU A 221 5.93 18.00 19.55
CA LEU A 221 5.22 17.36 20.66
C LEU A 221 5.93 17.53 22.01
N HIS A 222 6.89 18.44 22.11
CA HIS A 222 7.53 18.76 23.39
C HIS A 222 6.48 19.12 24.47
N PRO A 223 6.51 18.55 25.69
CA PRO A 223 7.59 17.80 26.32
C PRO A 223 7.49 16.25 26.25
N ILE A 224 6.71 15.67 25.32
CA ILE A 224 6.57 14.20 25.21
C ILE A 224 7.92 13.57 24.83
N LYS A 225 8.46 12.70 25.70
CA LYS A 225 9.77 12.05 25.50
C LYS A 225 9.73 10.87 24.53
N HIS A 226 8.63 10.10 24.53
CA HIS A 226 8.46 8.93 23.66
C HIS A 226 7.51 9.27 22.52
N ILE A 227 8.07 9.61 21.37
CA ILE A 227 7.31 10.06 20.20
C ILE A 227 6.80 8.88 19.37
N GLY A 228 5.92 8.08 19.96
CA GLY A 228 5.34 6.90 19.33
C GLY A 228 6.34 5.75 19.17
N THR A 229 7.38 5.74 20.03
CA THR A 229 8.34 4.63 20.16
C THR A 229 7.59 3.34 20.47
N THR A 230 7.92 2.27 19.76
CA THR A 230 7.33 0.95 19.99
C THR A 230 8.17 0.19 21.00
N SER A 231 7.55 -0.33 22.05
CA SER A 231 8.19 -1.14 23.08
C SER A 231 7.29 -2.30 23.52
N PRO A 232 7.85 -3.47 23.88
CA PRO A 232 7.05 -4.59 24.37
C PRO A 232 6.32 -4.21 25.67
N SER A 233 5.01 -4.47 25.76
CA SER A 233 4.27 -4.32 27.03
C SER A 233 4.54 -5.47 28.01
N GLY A 234 4.97 -6.63 27.48
CA GLY A 234 5.27 -7.85 28.22
C GLY A 234 6.61 -8.44 27.81
N THR A 235 6.69 -9.77 27.70
CA THR A 235 7.96 -10.42 27.31
C THR A 235 8.31 -10.13 25.85
N HIS A 236 9.62 -10.07 25.54
CA HIS A 236 10.08 -9.88 24.16
C HIS A 236 9.57 -10.96 23.21
N ILE A 237 9.44 -12.21 23.70
CA ILE A 237 8.92 -13.33 22.91
C ILE A 237 7.44 -13.15 22.60
N GLN A 238 6.63 -12.72 23.56
CA GLN A 238 5.22 -12.42 23.34
C GLN A 238 5.05 -11.30 22.30
N ALA A 239 5.83 -10.23 22.41
CA ALA A 239 5.81 -9.14 21.43
C ALA A 239 6.29 -9.61 20.05
N LEU A 240 7.31 -10.49 19.98
CA LEU A 240 7.80 -11.07 18.73
C LEU A 240 6.72 -11.90 18.02
N VAL A 241 6.08 -12.82 18.74
CA VAL A 241 4.99 -13.62 18.19
C VAL A 241 3.86 -12.71 17.70
N MET A 242 3.51 -11.70 18.50
CA MET A 242 2.48 -10.74 18.11
C MET A 242 2.83 -10.01 16.82
N GLU A 243 4.04 -9.43 16.73
CA GLU A 243 4.53 -8.73 15.54
C GLU A 243 4.60 -9.64 14.31
N ILE A 244 4.99 -10.92 14.45
CA ILE A 244 4.97 -11.88 13.34
C ILE A 244 3.54 -12.07 12.83
N VAL A 245 2.58 -12.35 13.72
CA VAL A 245 1.19 -12.67 13.34
C VAL A 245 0.52 -11.48 12.67
N VAL A 246 0.63 -10.29 13.25
CA VAL A 246 -0.02 -9.09 12.67
C VAL A 246 0.62 -8.65 11.37
N THR A 247 1.95 -8.73 11.28
CA THR A 247 2.64 -8.40 10.02
C THR A 247 2.36 -9.44 8.94
N PHE A 248 2.23 -10.71 9.32
CA PHE A 248 1.76 -11.78 8.42
C PHE A 248 0.38 -11.45 7.85
N SER A 249 -0.60 -11.12 8.68
CA SER A 249 -1.95 -10.80 8.24
C SER A 249 -1.98 -9.59 7.31
N MET A 250 -1.26 -8.52 7.68
CA MET A 250 -1.13 -7.32 6.84
C MET A 250 -0.49 -7.63 5.49
N MET A 251 0.62 -8.38 5.46
CA MET A 251 1.34 -8.69 4.22
C MET A 251 0.61 -9.71 3.36
N PHE A 252 -0.13 -10.65 3.94
CA PHE A 252 -0.98 -11.58 3.20
C PHE A 252 -2.06 -10.83 2.42
N ILE A 253 -2.78 -9.91 3.07
CA ILE A 253 -3.78 -9.05 2.42
C ILE A 253 -3.12 -8.16 1.37
N THR A 254 -1.98 -7.56 1.71
CA THR A 254 -1.21 -6.72 0.77
C THR A 254 -0.79 -7.49 -0.47
N SER A 255 -0.28 -8.70 -0.32
CA SER A 255 0.09 -9.55 -1.45
C SER A 255 -1.13 -9.89 -2.30
N ALA A 256 -2.28 -10.16 -1.66
CA ALA A 256 -3.52 -10.46 -2.36
C ALA A 256 -4.00 -9.34 -3.27
N VAL A 257 -3.99 -8.10 -2.77
CA VAL A 257 -4.51 -6.96 -3.54
C VAL A 257 -3.47 -6.29 -4.43
N ALA A 258 -2.17 -6.45 -4.14
CA ALA A 258 -1.10 -5.80 -4.89
C ALA A 258 -0.49 -6.67 -6.00
N THR A 259 -0.60 -8.01 -5.90
CA THR A 259 0.09 -8.92 -6.84
C THR A 259 -0.83 -9.76 -7.71
N ASP A 260 -2.12 -9.86 -7.39
CA ASP A 260 -3.08 -10.62 -8.18
C ASP A 260 -3.95 -9.69 -9.03
N THR A 261 -3.89 -9.85 -10.35
CA THR A 261 -4.69 -9.09 -11.30
C THR A 261 -6.18 -9.42 -11.25
N LYS A 262 -6.56 -10.53 -10.59
CA LYS A 262 -7.96 -10.90 -10.33
C LYS A 262 -8.57 -10.13 -9.17
N ALA A 263 -7.74 -9.54 -8.30
CA ALA A 263 -8.22 -8.67 -7.23
C ALA A 263 -8.63 -7.29 -7.79
N ILE A 264 -9.60 -6.65 -7.14
CA ILE A 264 -10.04 -5.29 -7.49
C ILE A 264 -8.92 -4.32 -7.06
N GLY A 265 -7.97 -4.06 -7.95
CA GLY A 265 -6.78 -3.24 -7.67
C GLY A 265 -7.11 -1.81 -7.21
N GLU A 266 -8.26 -1.27 -7.63
CA GLU A 266 -8.75 0.05 -7.18
C GLU A 266 -9.04 0.11 -5.67
N LEU A 267 -9.37 -1.03 -5.05
CA LEU A 267 -9.64 -1.13 -3.61
C LEU A 267 -8.39 -1.52 -2.80
N ALA A 268 -7.23 -1.70 -3.44
CA ALA A 268 -6.01 -2.14 -2.79
C ALA A 268 -5.59 -1.22 -1.63
N GLY A 269 -5.66 0.10 -1.82
CA GLY A 269 -5.34 1.07 -0.78
C GLY A 269 -6.18 0.89 0.48
N ILE A 270 -7.51 0.81 0.34
CA ILE A 270 -8.44 0.60 1.46
C ILE A 270 -8.18 -0.75 2.12
N ALA A 271 -7.97 -1.82 1.34
CA ALA A 271 -7.74 -3.15 1.89
C ALA A 271 -6.46 -3.20 2.75
N VAL A 272 -5.35 -2.64 2.25
CA VAL A 272 -4.07 -2.62 2.99
C VAL A 272 -4.15 -1.74 4.22
N GLY A 273 -4.69 -0.51 4.09
CA GLY A 273 -4.81 0.37 5.26
C GLY A 273 -5.80 -0.15 6.30
N SER A 274 -6.88 -0.82 5.89
CA SER A 274 -7.79 -1.51 6.82
C SER A 274 -7.10 -2.66 7.54
N ALA A 275 -6.26 -3.44 6.84
CA ALA A 275 -5.46 -4.49 7.45
C ALA A 275 -4.53 -3.92 8.53
N VAL A 276 -3.82 -2.82 8.23
CA VAL A 276 -2.97 -2.11 9.21
C VAL A 276 -3.79 -1.60 10.39
N CYS A 277 -4.96 -0.99 10.16
CA CYS A 277 -5.85 -0.52 11.23
C CYS A 277 -6.25 -1.66 12.18
N ILE A 278 -6.84 -2.73 11.64
CA ILE A 278 -7.39 -3.85 12.40
C ILE A 278 -6.30 -4.54 13.21
N THR A 279 -5.16 -4.79 12.56
CA THR A 279 -4.03 -5.44 13.22
C THR A 279 -3.37 -4.54 14.27
N SER A 280 -3.32 -3.22 14.05
CA SER A 280 -2.83 -2.25 15.03
C SER A 280 -3.71 -2.17 16.27
N ILE A 281 -5.04 -2.23 16.12
CA ILE A 281 -5.98 -2.29 17.26
C ILE A 281 -5.66 -3.48 18.16
N LEU A 282 -5.39 -4.64 17.55
CA LEU A 282 -5.08 -5.87 18.28
C LEU A 282 -3.67 -5.86 18.89
N ALA A 283 -2.66 -5.42 18.14
CA ALA A 283 -1.25 -5.43 18.56
C ALA A 283 -0.90 -4.31 19.54
N GLY A 284 -1.60 -3.18 19.49
CA GLY A 284 -1.31 -1.97 20.27
C GLY A 284 -1.06 -2.26 21.75
N PRO A 285 -1.97 -2.97 22.45
CA PRO A 285 -1.79 -3.29 23.88
C PRO A 285 -0.65 -4.26 24.20
N ILE A 286 -0.20 -5.09 23.23
CA ILE A 286 0.73 -6.20 23.47
C ILE A 286 2.16 -5.84 23.03
N SER A 287 2.31 -5.41 21.77
CA SER A 287 3.61 -5.08 21.17
C SER A 287 3.71 -3.62 20.73
N GLY A 288 2.64 -2.83 20.81
CA GLY A 288 2.58 -1.48 20.24
C GLY A 288 2.29 -1.43 18.73
N GLY A 289 2.16 -2.59 18.07
CA GLY A 289 1.71 -2.72 16.68
C GLY A 289 2.56 -1.97 15.66
N SER A 290 3.84 -2.33 15.55
CA SER A 290 4.75 -1.66 14.61
C SER A 290 4.53 -2.11 13.17
N MET A 291 4.65 -3.42 12.92
CA MET A 291 4.63 -4.06 11.60
C MET A 291 5.70 -3.55 10.61
N ASN A 292 6.58 -2.64 11.02
CA ASN A 292 7.44 -1.89 10.11
C ASN A 292 8.75 -1.46 10.80
N PRO A 293 9.91 -2.02 10.38
CA PRO A 293 11.21 -1.66 10.95
C PRO A 293 11.51 -0.15 10.90
N ALA A 294 11.15 0.54 9.82
CA ALA A 294 11.41 2.00 9.72
C ALA A 294 10.54 2.79 10.72
N ARG A 295 9.28 2.39 10.89
CA ARG A 295 8.33 2.99 11.86
C ARG A 295 8.74 2.78 13.32
N THR A 296 9.58 1.79 13.62
CA THR A 296 10.19 1.65 14.95
C THR A 296 11.53 2.37 15.06
N ILE A 297 12.42 2.21 14.07
CA ILE A 297 13.78 2.75 14.12
C ILE A 297 13.79 4.29 14.16
N GLY A 298 12.94 4.96 13.38
CA GLY A 298 12.88 6.43 13.36
C GLY A 298 12.60 7.03 14.75
N PRO A 299 11.46 6.68 15.39
CA PRO A 299 11.14 7.15 16.73
C PRO A 299 12.12 6.72 17.81
N ALA A 300 12.70 5.52 17.67
CA ALA A 300 13.72 5.02 18.60
C ALA A 300 14.98 5.90 18.59
N ILE A 301 15.45 6.30 17.41
CA ILE A 301 16.59 7.21 17.26
C ILE A 301 16.28 8.58 17.87
N ALA A 302 15.15 9.17 17.50
CA ALA A 302 14.80 10.50 17.96
C ALA A 302 14.46 10.57 19.47
N SER A 303 13.96 9.47 20.06
CA SER A 303 13.69 9.37 21.51
C SER A 303 14.87 8.82 22.31
N SER A 304 15.95 8.39 21.66
CA SER A 304 17.09 7.67 22.27
C SER A 304 16.64 6.45 23.12
N TYR A 305 15.65 5.70 22.63
CA TYR A 305 15.07 4.55 23.33
C TYR A 305 15.03 3.33 22.41
N TYR A 306 15.78 2.29 22.77
CA TYR A 306 16.07 1.14 21.89
C TYR A 306 15.64 -0.21 22.48
N ASP A 307 14.89 -0.20 23.58
CA ASP A 307 14.47 -1.42 24.24
C ASP A 307 13.62 -2.30 23.32
N GLY A 308 13.94 -3.60 23.27
CA GLY A 308 13.26 -4.55 22.40
C GLY A 308 13.36 -4.30 20.88
N ILE A 309 14.23 -3.40 20.39
CA ILE A 309 14.25 -2.99 18.97
C ILE A 309 14.38 -4.16 17.98
N TRP A 310 15.12 -5.20 18.35
CA TRP A 310 15.33 -6.38 17.53
C TRP A 310 14.02 -7.13 17.23
N VAL A 311 13.04 -7.07 18.14
CA VAL A 311 11.70 -7.67 17.97
C VAL A 311 10.99 -7.06 16.77
N TYR A 312 11.11 -5.74 16.62
CA TYR A 312 10.47 -4.97 15.55
C TYR A 312 11.26 -4.96 14.23
N VAL A 313 12.41 -5.63 14.21
CA VAL A 313 13.13 -5.95 12.97
C VAL A 313 12.83 -7.40 12.58
N ALA A 314 13.08 -8.34 13.48
CA ALA A 314 12.91 -9.77 13.23
C ALA A 314 11.43 -10.16 13.00
N GLY A 315 10.53 -9.64 13.83
CA GLY A 315 9.10 -9.94 13.77
C GLY A 315 8.48 -9.51 12.43
N PRO A 316 8.58 -8.23 12.05
CA PRO A 316 8.06 -7.77 10.77
C PRO A 316 8.70 -8.43 9.54
N ILE A 317 10.01 -8.68 9.53
CA ILE A 317 10.66 -9.41 8.43
C ILE A 317 10.10 -10.83 8.32
N GLY A 318 10.02 -11.56 9.44
CA GLY A 318 9.45 -12.91 9.46
C GLY A 318 7.98 -12.93 9.02
N GLY A 319 7.16 -12.05 9.57
CA GLY A 319 5.74 -11.95 9.25
C GLY A 319 5.49 -11.60 7.78
N THR A 320 6.18 -10.58 7.24
CA THR A 320 6.01 -10.21 5.83
C THR A 320 6.45 -11.32 4.86
N LEU A 321 7.57 -12.00 5.12
CA LEU A 321 8.02 -13.12 4.30
C LEU A 321 7.02 -14.28 4.31
N LEU A 322 6.55 -14.67 5.50
CA LEU A 322 5.53 -15.71 5.65
C LEU A 322 4.23 -15.33 4.95
N GLY A 323 3.75 -14.10 5.12
CA GLY A 323 2.50 -13.63 4.52
C GLY A 323 2.55 -13.62 2.99
N ALA A 324 3.64 -13.09 2.44
CA ALA A 324 3.86 -13.06 1.00
C ALA A 324 4.00 -14.46 0.40
N TRP A 325 4.73 -15.36 1.05
CA TRP A 325 4.85 -16.75 0.60
C TRP A 325 3.55 -17.52 0.70
N SER A 326 2.81 -17.41 1.80
CA SER A 326 1.50 -18.05 1.95
C SER A 326 0.54 -17.63 0.85
N TYR A 327 0.47 -16.34 0.52
CA TYR A 327 -0.35 -15.88 -0.60
C TYR A 327 0.14 -16.43 -1.95
N ASN A 328 1.45 -16.39 -2.18
CA ASN A 328 2.06 -16.91 -3.40
C ASN A 328 1.87 -18.43 -3.59
N LEU A 329 1.63 -19.19 -2.52
CA LEU A 329 1.32 -20.62 -2.58
C LEU A 329 -0.15 -20.89 -2.94
N ILE A 330 -1.09 -20.07 -2.47
CA ILE A 330 -2.53 -20.27 -2.73
C ILE A 330 -2.98 -19.66 -4.06
N ARG A 331 -2.25 -18.67 -4.60
CA ARG A 331 -2.63 -18.03 -5.85
C ARG A 331 -2.57 -19.04 -7.00
N VAL A 332 -3.65 -19.10 -7.78
CA VAL A 332 -3.73 -19.97 -8.94
C VAL A 332 -2.99 -19.31 -10.10
N ASN A 333 -1.84 -19.86 -10.48
CA ASN A 333 -1.11 -19.44 -11.67
C ASN A 333 -1.80 -20.03 -12.91
N ASP A 334 -2.61 -19.24 -13.59
CA ASP A 334 -3.03 -19.53 -14.96
C ASP A 334 -1.83 -19.22 -15.89
N ARG A 335 -0.75 -20.00 -15.78
CA ARG A 335 0.15 -20.07 -16.92
C ARG A 335 -0.67 -20.75 -18.01
N PRO A 336 -0.94 -20.11 -19.16
CA PRO A 336 -1.34 -20.91 -20.30
C PRO A 336 -0.21 -21.91 -20.45
N THR A 337 -0.49 -23.19 -20.23
CA THR A 337 0.32 -24.24 -20.84
C THR A 337 0.48 -23.76 -22.26
N HIS A 338 1.71 -23.51 -22.71
CA HIS A 338 1.95 -23.37 -24.12
C HIS A 338 1.32 -24.60 -24.74
N GLU A 339 0.11 -24.45 -25.29
CA GLU A 339 -0.36 -25.37 -26.29
C GLU A 339 0.77 -25.33 -27.29
N ILE A 340 1.43 -26.48 -27.43
CA ILE A 340 2.38 -26.70 -28.50
C ILE A 340 1.57 -26.38 -29.74
N SER A 341 1.74 -25.15 -30.27
CA SER A 341 1.02 -24.72 -31.44
C SER A 341 1.29 -25.80 -32.50
N PRO A 342 0.24 -26.44 -33.05
CA PRO A 342 0.42 -27.49 -34.06
C PRO A 342 1.22 -27.00 -35.29
N GLY A 343 1.40 -25.68 -35.42
CA GLY A 343 2.21 -25.04 -36.44
C GLY A 343 3.72 -25.34 -36.36
N SER A 344 4.29 -25.57 -35.17
CA SER A 344 5.74 -25.84 -35.03
C SER A 344 6.11 -27.22 -35.57
N LEU A 345 5.25 -28.22 -35.34
CA LEU A 345 5.43 -29.58 -35.83
C LEU A 345 5.14 -29.67 -37.34
N SER A 346 4.14 -28.91 -37.84
CA SER A 346 3.84 -28.78 -39.27
C SER A 346 5.00 -28.16 -40.05
N PHE A 347 5.66 -27.11 -39.54
CA PHE A 347 6.81 -26.52 -40.21
C PHE A 347 8.03 -27.45 -40.22
N LYS A 348 8.24 -28.21 -39.13
CA LYS A 348 9.34 -29.18 -39.04
C LYS A 348 9.11 -30.41 -39.93
N LEU A 349 7.87 -30.90 -40.03
CA LEU A 349 7.49 -31.97 -40.96
C LEU A 349 7.55 -31.52 -42.44
N ARG A 350 7.13 -30.29 -42.75
CA ARG A 350 7.22 -29.73 -44.11
C ARG A 350 8.67 -29.56 -44.56
N ARG A 351 9.58 -29.19 -43.64
CA ARG A 351 11.01 -29.06 -43.91
C ARG A 351 11.72 -30.41 -44.05
N MET A 352 11.26 -31.46 -43.36
CA MET A 352 11.78 -32.82 -43.57
C MET A 352 11.31 -33.40 -44.90
N ARG A 353 10.04 -33.20 -45.26
CA ARG A 353 9.48 -33.65 -46.56
C ARG A 353 10.15 -32.97 -47.76
N SER A 354 10.54 -31.69 -47.63
CA SER A 354 11.29 -30.99 -48.69
C SER A 354 12.73 -31.48 -48.83
N ASN A 355 13.35 -31.98 -47.74
CA ASN A 355 14.70 -32.53 -47.80
C ASN A 355 14.73 -33.96 -48.37
N GLU A 356 13.71 -34.79 -48.12
CA GLU A 356 13.58 -36.10 -48.78
C GLU A 356 13.36 -35.98 -50.29
N GLN A 357 12.50 -35.06 -50.74
CA GLN A 357 12.30 -34.84 -52.18
C GLN A 357 13.56 -34.38 -52.91
N HIS A 358 14.48 -33.69 -52.22
CA HIS A 358 15.73 -33.24 -52.81
C HIS A 358 16.83 -34.31 -52.84
N LEU A 359 16.67 -35.38 -52.04
CA LEU A 359 17.54 -36.57 -52.08
C LEU A 359 17.10 -37.52 -53.20
N ASP A 360 15.79 -37.70 -53.41
CA ASP A 360 15.27 -38.53 -54.51
C ASP A 360 15.58 -37.96 -55.91
N THR A 361 15.77 -36.65 -56.06
CA THR A 361 16.14 -36.06 -57.36
C THR A 361 17.62 -36.21 -57.70
N LYS A 362 18.47 -36.59 -56.74
CA LYS A 362 19.93 -36.74 -56.97
C LYS A 362 20.36 -38.19 -57.26
N GLU A 363 19.48 -39.17 -57.10
CA GLU A 363 19.77 -40.59 -57.39
C GLU A 363 19.13 -41.12 -58.69
N GLN A 364 18.92 -40.28 -59.70
CA GLN A 364 18.70 -40.78 -61.07
C GLN A 364 20.01 -40.74 -61.86
N PRO A 365 20.68 -41.88 -62.10
CA PRO A 365 21.74 -41.92 -63.09
C PRO A 365 21.12 -41.75 -64.48
N LEU A 366 21.53 -40.68 -65.18
CA LEU A 366 21.42 -40.61 -66.63
C LEU A 366 22.04 -41.88 -67.22
N ASN A 367 21.25 -42.68 -67.93
CA ASN A 367 21.72 -43.51 -69.05
C ASN A 367 20.53 -43.97 -69.89
N SER A 368 20.22 -43.18 -70.92
CA SER A 368 19.60 -43.65 -72.15
C SER A 368 20.04 -42.74 -73.29
N VAL A 369 20.98 -43.22 -74.10
CA VAL A 369 21.01 -43.30 -75.57
C VAL A 369 22.41 -43.75 -75.99
#